data_AF-A0A161U134-F1
#
_entry.id   AF-A0A161U134-F1
#
_cell.length_a   1.000
_cell.length_b   1.000
_cell.length_c   1.000
_cell.angle_alpha   90.00
_cell.angle_beta   90.00
_cell.angle_gamma   90.00
#
_symmetry.space_group_name_H-M   'P 1'
#
loop_
_entity.id
_entity.type
_entity.pdbx_description
1 polymer ?
#
loop_
_entity_poly.entity_id
_entity_poly.type
_entity_poly.pdbx_seq_one_letter_code
_entity_poly.pdbx_strand_id
1 'polypeptide(L)'
;MVCSDDDPVRVEDLKVRDGEVESDEPFGWDERFTPFVEWESPSWPLFHRPGWFVWRGEKRWSVTPEMVEQAWALYRIGARVSCPDGVTADLSDLRDHLPRMRSLRIDPWSEVVGYRDLRRARALELLDIQEPEISEEADLSRLWGLRQYYGPSFGKWSSVLSLPWLEQLQVDEAISPVAGPVRFLALRSRRVSRLPELCQPSALRELHVMQAREFDFSSLSPAIGLNVINVTVSRLVGLEALTKIPTLTEVTIEGRTEEDSAVLAQMTAPKATLIIKPKPGPELITAAALKDWGLEVPDREMRAAYKALGRVFPPDRPTRVEAGHLVLVGPPYWGTLTSEAEDLPAGLSGTRAEELLVERIRALEGDEIADAIERHSTGSRMVVRFPTEIVWSQVVVDEAAALFAERAAEA
;
A
#
# COMPACT_ATOMS: atom_id res chain seq x y z
N MET A 1 16.25 -20.51 -61.83
CA MET A 1 15.71 -19.14 -61.75
C MET A 1 14.54 -19.23 -60.78
N VAL A 2 14.80 -18.78 -59.55
CA VAL A 2 13.93 -18.54 -58.39
C VAL A 2 12.98 -19.66 -57.94
N CYS A 3 13.46 -20.43 -56.95
CA CYS A 3 12.64 -20.97 -55.86
C CYS A 3 12.38 -19.86 -54.83
N SER A 4 11.24 -19.87 -54.16
CA SER A 4 11.10 -19.26 -52.82
C SER A 4 10.26 -20.19 -51.96
N ASP A 5 10.96 -20.97 -51.15
CA ASP A 5 10.49 -21.47 -49.86
C ASP A 5 10.51 -20.28 -48.88
N ASP A 6 9.46 -20.14 -48.06
CA ASP A 6 9.56 -19.37 -46.81
C ASP A 6 9.06 -20.28 -45.68
N ASP A 7 10.05 -20.80 -44.95
CA ASP A 7 9.91 -21.44 -43.64
C ASP A 7 9.51 -20.38 -42.58
N PRO A 8 8.73 -20.75 -41.55
CA PRO A 8 8.41 -19.85 -40.45
C PRO A 8 9.63 -19.60 -39.56
N VAL A 9 10.05 -18.34 -39.47
CA VAL A 9 11.14 -17.88 -38.60
C VAL A 9 10.78 -18.12 -37.13
N ARG A 10 11.65 -18.86 -36.43
CA ARG A 10 11.62 -19.10 -34.98
C ARG A 10 11.93 -17.82 -34.21
N VAL A 11 11.13 -17.55 -33.18
CA VAL A 11 11.28 -16.42 -32.26
C VAL A 11 12.40 -16.69 -31.25
N GLU A 12 13.68 -16.70 -31.68
CA GLU A 12 14.81 -16.74 -30.73
C GLU A 12 16.04 -15.87 -31.09
N ASP A 13 16.06 -15.11 -32.21
CA ASP A 13 17.25 -14.32 -32.58
C ASP A 13 16.95 -12.85 -32.95
N LEU A 14 16.42 -12.08 -32.01
CA LEU A 14 16.45 -10.60 -32.10
C LEU A 14 17.30 -10.04 -30.96
N LYS A 15 18.62 -9.99 -31.19
CA LYS A 15 19.52 -9.07 -30.49
C LYS A 15 19.16 -7.64 -30.89
N VAL A 16 18.47 -6.93 -30.00
CA VAL A 16 18.24 -5.50 -30.12
C VAL A 16 19.58 -4.78 -30.00
N ARG A 17 19.99 -4.08 -31.07
CA ARG A 17 21.03 -3.06 -31.03
C ARG A 17 20.42 -1.79 -30.47
N ASP A 18 21.09 -1.18 -29.50
CA ASP A 18 20.82 0.18 -29.04
C ASP A 18 20.87 1.15 -30.22
N GLY A 19 19.82 1.94 -30.40
CA GLY A 19 19.79 3.08 -31.33
C GLY A 19 18.52 3.15 -32.17
N GLU A 20 17.65 4.10 -31.80
CA GLU A 20 16.62 4.73 -32.64
C GLU A 20 15.45 3.86 -33.11
N VAL A 21 14.42 3.76 -32.24
CA VAL A 21 13.02 3.81 -32.67
C VAL A 21 12.27 4.71 -31.70
N GLU A 22 12.24 6.02 -31.98
CA GLU A 22 11.17 6.89 -31.48
C GLU A 22 9.91 6.57 -32.32
N SER A 23 9.10 5.63 -31.83
CA SER A 23 7.71 5.51 -32.24
C SER A 23 6.84 5.76 -31.01
N ASP A 24 6.12 6.87 -30.99
CA ASP A 24 5.13 7.23 -29.96
C ASP A 24 3.88 6.32 -29.97
N GLU A 25 3.84 5.30 -30.81
CA GLU A 25 2.75 4.31 -30.84
C GLU A 25 3.09 3.11 -29.94
N PRO A 26 2.31 2.86 -28.88
CA PRO A 26 2.52 1.70 -28.03
C PRO A 26 2.22 0.42 -28.81
N PHE A 27 3.27 -0.38 -29.05
CA PHE A 27 3.21 -1.69 -29.69
C PHE A 27 2.05 -2.53 -29.14
N GLY A 28 1.02 -2.75 -29.95
CA GLY A 28 -0.09 -3.65 -29.64
C GLY A 28 -1.29 -3.03 -28.92
N TRP A 29 -1.39 -1.70 -28.76
CA TRP A 29 -2.63 -1.04 -28.34
C TRP A 29 -3.63 -0.93 -29.50
N ASP A 30 -4.89 -1.26 -29.25
CA ASP A 30 -5.97 -1.03 -30.21
C ASP A 30 -6.54 0.37 -30.03
N GLU A 31 -6.19 1.28 -30.95
CA GLU A 31 -6.57 2.70 -30.88
C GLU A 31 -8.08 2.92 -30.80
N ARG A 32 -8.90 1.96 -31.21
CA ARG A 32 -10.37 2.02 -31.11
C ARG A 32 -10.85 2.11 -29.66
N PHE A 33 -10.04 1.70 -28.69
CA PHE A 33 -10.36 1.81 -27.25
C PHE A 33 -10.02 3.18 -26.66
N THR A 34 -9.06 3.90 -27.24
CA THR A 34 -8.57 5.20 -26.75
C THR A 34 -9.67 6.19 -26.35
N PRO A 35 -10.74 6.42 -27.14
CA PRO A 35 -11.75 7.41 -26.77
C PRO A 35 -12.67 6.98 -25.62
N PHE A 36 -12.60 5.72 -25.17
CA PHE A 36 -13.52 5.15 -24.18
C PHE A 36 -12.86 4.74 -22.87
N VAL A 37 -11.52 4.69 -22.83
CA VAL A 37 -10.77 4.22 -21.67
C VAL A 37 -10.31 5.39 -20.82
N GLU A 38 -10.67 5.37 -19.55
CA GLU A 38 -10.14 6.26 -18.54
C GLU A 38 -9.09 5.52 -17.69
N TRP A 39 -7.98 6.20 -17.44
CA TRP A 39 -6.88 5.69 -16.62
C TRP A 39 -6.92 6.33 -15.23
N GLU A 40 -6.68 5.55 -14.17
CA GLU A 40 -6.72 6.05 -12.78
C GLU A 40 -5.66 7.13 -12.47
N SER A 41 -4.66 7.36 -13.33
CA SER A 41 -3.71 8.46 -13.18
C SER A 41 -3.12 8.88 -14.52
N PRO A 42 -2.91 10.20 -14.75
CA PRO A 42 -2.35 10.72 -16.00
C PRO A 42 -0.82 10.57 -16.12
N SER A 43 -0.12 9.96 -15.16
CA SER A 43 1.34 9.79 -15.24
C SER A 43 1.73 8.52 -16.02
N TRP A 44 2.57 8.73 -17.03
CA TRP A 44 3.22 7.68 -17.83
C TRP A 44 4.05 6.72 -16.94
N PRO A 45 4.13 5.41 -17.25
CA PRO A 45 3.54 4.69 -18.37
C PRO A 45 2.18 4.06 -18.06
N LEU A 46 1.25 4.13 -19.02
CA LEU A 46 -0.17 3.73 -18.92
C LEU A 46 -0.40 2.22 -18.68
N PHE A 47 0.60 1.37 -18.95
CA PHE A 47 0.44 -0.09 -19.02
C PHE A 47 0.60 -0.86 -17.70
N HIS A 48 0.91 -0.17 -16.60
CA HIS A 48 1.01 -0.80 -15.28
C HIS A 48 -0.21 -0.53 -14.37
N ARG A 49 -1.22 0.20 -14.87
CA ARG A 49 -2.40 0.58 -14.09
C ARG A 49 -3.69 0.12 -14.76
N PRO A 50 -4.74 -0.17 -13.99
CA PRO A 50 -6.01 -0.59 -14.55
C PRO A 50 -6.65 0.56 -15.35
N GLY A 51 -6.93 0.29 -16.63
CA GLY A 51 -7.79 1.11 -17.47
C GLY A 51 -9.25 0.67 -17.34
N TRP A 52 -10.18 1.61 -17.52
CA TRP A 52 -11.61 1.36 -17.36
C TRP A 52 -12.41 1.90 -18.53
N PHE A 53 -13.30 1.08 -19.09
CA PHE A 53 -14.42 1.62 -19.86
C PHE A 53 -15.43 2.23 -18.90
N VAL A 54 -15.67 3.53 -19.02
CA VAL A 54 -16.56 4.25 -18.11
C VAL A 54 -17.96 4.36 -18.69
N TRP A 55 -18.94 3.91 -17.92
CA TRP A 55 -20.36 4.08 -18.18
C TRP A 55 -20.94 5.07 -17.18
N ARG A 56 -21.66 6.07 -17.67
CA ARG A 56 -22.13 7.22 -16.88
C ARG A 56 -23.66 7.25 -16.78
N GLY A 57 -24.31 6.10 -16.95
CA GLY A 57 -25.77 5.97 -16.92
C GLY A 57 -26.44 6.21 -18.28
N GLU A 58 -25.70 6.19 -19.38
CA GLU A 58 -26.30 6.35 -20.70
C GLU A 58 -27.12 5.11 -21.09
N LYS A 59 -28.37 5.30 -21.53
CA LYS A 59 -29.24 4.21 -22.03
C LYS A 59 -28.63 3.39 -23.17
N ARG A 60 -27.74 4.01 -23.94
CA ARG A 60 -26.97 3.36 -24.99
C ARG A 60 -25.51 3.71 -24.78
N TRP A 61 -24.79 2.79 -24.17
CA TRP A 61 -23.36 2.92 -24.01
C TRP A 61 -22.67 2.81 -25.37
N SER A 62 -21.73 3.71 -25.66
CA SER A 62 -20.97 3.76 -26.91
C SER A 62 -20.00 2.59 -27.07
N VAL A 63 -19.59 1.98 -25.96
CA VAL A 63 -18.78 0.76 -25.95
C VAL A 63 -19.68 -0.42 -26.28
N THR A 64 -19.29 -1.26 -27.25
CA THR A 64 -20.06 -2.47 -27.60
C THR A 64 -19.73 -3.63 -26.65
N PRO A 65 -20.62 -4.63 -26.50
CA PRO A 65 -20.33 -5.82 -25.71
C PRO A 65 -19.04 -6.55 -26.16
N GLU A 66 -18.78 -6.59 -27.46
CA GLU A 66 -17.58 -7.21 -28.04
C GLU A 66 -16.30 -6.45 -27.65
N MET A 67 -16.37 -5.11 -27.58
CA MET A 67 -15.24 -4.29 -27.11
C MET A 67 -14.90 -4.58 -25.66
N VAL A 68 -15.91 -4.75 -24.79
CA VAL A 68 -15.70 -5.12 -23.37
C VAL A 68 -14.95 -6.45 -23.26
N GLU A 69 -15.35 -7.45 -24.04
CA GLU A 69 -14.69 -8.76 -24.02
C GLU A 69 -13.25 -8.69 -24.55
N GLN A 70 -13.04 -8.01 -25.68
CA GLN A 70 -11.73 -7.87 -26.32
C GLN A 70 -10.75 -7.10 -25.44
N ALA A 71 -11.18 -5.97 -24.86
CA ALA A 71 -10.31 -5.16 -24.01
C ALA A 71 -9.90 -5.88 -22.73
N TRP A 72 -10.78 -6.69 -22.14
CA TRP A 72 -10.39 -7.54 -21.03
C TRP A 72 -9.40 -8.61 -21.45
N ALA A 73 -9.64 -9.30 -22.57
CA ALA A 73 -8.79 -10.39 -23.04
C ALA A 73 -7.36 -9.94 -23.37
N LEU A 74 -7.22 -8.75 -23.95
CA LEU A 74 -5.92 -8.21 -24.39
C LEU A 74 -5.23 -7.36 -23.31
N TYR A 75 -5.99 -6.57 -22.55
CA TYR A 75 -5.43 -5.52 -21.69
C TYR A 75 -5.93 -5.55 -20.24
N ARG A 76 -6.81 -6.49 -19.87
CA ARG A 76 -7.45 -6.54 -18.54
C ARG A 76 -8.22 -5.27 -18.18
N ILE A 77 -8.73 -4.57 -19.18
CA ILE A 77 -9.58 -3.38 -19.00
C ILE A 77 -11.00 -3.82 -18.63
N GLY A 78 -11.47 -3.34 -17.48
CA GLY A 78 -12.81 -3.62 -16.96
C GLY A 78 -13.83 -2.54 -17.31
N ALA A 79 -15.06 -2.69 -16.79
CA ALA A 79 -16.09 -1.67 -16.85
C ALA A 79 -16.18 -0.95 -15.50
N ARG A 80 -16.38 0.38 -15.53
CA ARG A 80 -16.58 1.21 -14.35
C ARG A 80 -17.87 2.01 -14.50
N VAL A 81 -18.75 1.93 -13.52
CA VAL A 81 -19.93 2.78 -13.41
C VAL A 81 -19.54 4.03 -12.63
N SER A 82 -19.65 5.20 -13.26
CA SER A 82 -19.25 6.48 -12.68
C SER A 82 -20.24 7.55 -13.14
N CYS A 83 -21.30 7.74 -12.36
CA CYS A 83 -22.41 8.61 -12.73
C CYS A 83 -22.22 10.02 -12.13
N PRO A 84 -22.50 11.09 -12.89
CA PRO A 84 -22.56 12.44 -12.34
C PRO A 84 -23.67 12.59 -11.30
N ASP A 85 -23.52 13.55 -10.40
CA ASP A 85 -24.55 13.87 -9.39
C ASP A 85 -25.93 14.09 -10.02
N GLY A 86 -26.95 13.45 -9.43
CA GLY A 86 -28.34 13.52 -9.90
C GLY A 86 -28.65 12.66 -11.13
N VAL A 87 -27.70 11.85 -11.60
CA VAL A 87 -27.95 10.83 -12.62
C VAL A 87 -28.03 9.45 -11.97
N THR A 88 -29.20 8.84 -12.04
CA THR A 88 -29.40 7.45 -11.63
C THR A 88 -29.13 6.51 -12.81
N ALA A 89 -28.16 5.62 -12.67
CA ALA A 89 -27.86 4.57 -13.64
C ALA A 89 -28.65 3.29 -13.36
N ASP A 90 -29.33 2.75 -14.36
CA ASP A 90 -30.02 1.45 -14.26
C ASP A 90 -29.19 0.36 -14.94
N LEU A 91 -28.68 -0.62 -14.18
CA LEU A 91 -27.87 -1.72 -14.69
C LEU A 91 -28.61 -2.58 -15.74
N SER A 92 -29.93 -2.48 -15.84
CA SER A 92 -30.69 -3.12 -16.92
C SER A 92 -30.38 -2.54 -18.30
N ASP A 93 -29.86 -1.31 -18.40
CA ASP A 93 -29.37 -0.74 -19.66
C ASP A 93 -28.07 -1.42 -20.13
N LEU A 94 -27.32 -2.07 -19.23
CA LEU A 94 -26.13 -2.87 -19.54
C LEU A 94 -26.43 -4.35 -19.81
N ARG A 95 -27.70 -4.75 -20.02
CA ARG A 95 -28.10 -6.17 -20.08
C ARG A 95 -27.30 -7.00 -21.10
N ASP A 96 -26.89 -6.38 -22.21
CA ASP A 96 -26.22 -7.06 -23.32
C ASP A 96 -24.70 -7.10 -23.11
N HIS A 97 -24.15 -6.21 -22.27
CA HIS A 97 -22.74 -6.15 -21.89
C HIS A 97 -22.42 -7.05 -20.71
N LEU A 98 -23.29 -7.08 -19.69
CA LEU A 98 -23.09 -7.82 -18.45
C LEU A 98 -22.60 -9.27 -18.66
N PRO A 99 -23.18 -10.08 -19.57
CA PRO A 99 -22.72 -11.46 -19.79
C PRO A 99 -21.25 -11.60 -20.23
N ARG A 100 -20.67 -10.55 -20.82
CA ARG A 100 -19.29 -10.51 -21.32
C ARG A 100 -18.32 -9.79 -20.38
N MET A 101 -18.84 -9.08 -19.37
CA MET A 101 -18.01 -8.38 -18.39
C MET A 101 -17.30 -9.38 -17.47
N ARG A 102 -16.00 -9.17 -17.26
CA ARG A 102 -15.17 -9.92 -16.32
C ARG A 102 -14.72 -9.10 -15.11
N SER A 103 -14.73 -7.77 -15.23
CA SER A 103 -14.51 -6.87 -14.12
C SER A 103 -15.51 -5.73 -14.19
N LEU A 104 -16.16 -5.47 -13.06
CA LEU A 104 -17.11 -4.38 -12.89
C LEU A 104 -16.81 -3.66 -11.59
N ARG A 105 -16.55 -2.36 -11.68
CA ARG A 105 -16.51 -1.45 -10.53
C ARG A 105 -17.68 -0.50 -10.57
N ILE A 106 -18.29 -0.25 -9.42
CA ILE A 106 -19.28 0.80 -9.20
C ILE A 106 -18.64 1.81 -8.26
N ASP A 107 -18.38 2.99 -8.79
CA ASP A 107 -17.70 4.07 -8.06
C ASP A 107 -18.55 4.52 -6.87
N PRO A 108 -17.89 5.00 -5.80
CA PRO A 108 -18.59 5.62 -4.69
C PRO A 108 -19.41 6.81 -5.20
N TRP A 109 -20.56 7.07 -4.57
CA TRP A 109 -21.48 8.17 -4.90
C TRP A 109 -22.24 8.04 -6.24
N SER A 110 -22.02 6.99 -7.03
CA SER A 110 -22.89 6.72 -8.18
C SER A 110 -24.24 6.19 -7.69
N GLU A 111 -25.34 6.88 -8.03
CA GLU A 111 -26.68 6.36 -7.78
C GLU A 111 -26.99 5.25 -8.80
N VAL A 112 -26.97 3.99 -8.34
CA VAL A 112 -27.20 2.82 -9.21
C VAL A 112 -28.41 2.03 -8.75
N VAL A 113 -29.23 1.61 -9.72
CA VAL A 113 -30.39 0.73 -9.51
C VAL A 113 -30.33 -0.45 -10.48
N GLY A 114 -31.18 -1.44 -10.27
CA GLY A 114 -31.26 -2.61 -11.15
C GLY A 114 -30.21 -3.67 -10.83
N TYR A 115 -29.70 -3.69 -9.59
CA TYR A 115 -28.71 -4.66 -9.11
C TYR A 115 -29.12 -6.13 -9.33
N ARG A 116 -30.42 -6.41 -9.39
CA ARG A 116 -30.95 -7.72 -9.80
C ARG A 116 -30.45 -8.25 -11.14
N ASP A 117 -30.01 -7.37 -12.07
CA ASP A 117 -29.52 -7.77 -13.38
C ASP A 117 -28.06 -8.25 -13.36
N LEU A 118 -27.31 -8.03 -12.26
CA LEU A 118 -25.98 -8.61 -12.04
C LEU A 118 -25.96 -10.13 -12.21
N ARG A 119 -27.06 -10.84 -11.94
CA ARG A 119 -27.21 -12.28 -12.20
C ARG A 119 -26.91 -12.71 -13.65
N ARG A 120 -26.88 -11.75 -14.59
CA ARG A 120 -26.53 -11.95 -16.00
C ARG A 120 -25.03 -11.98 -16.24
N ALA A 121 -24.23 -11.38 -15.36
CA ALA A 121 -22.78 -11.25 -15.49
C ALA A 121 -22.03 -12.54 -15.16
N ARG A 122 -22.38 -13.66 -15.81
CA ARG A 122 -21.87 -14.99 -15.47
C ARG A 122 -20.36 -15.15 -15.67
N ALA A 123 -19.74 -14.29 -16.47
CA ALA A 123 -18.30 -14.26 -16.71
C ALA A 123 -17.54 -13.41 -15.66
N LEU A 124 -18.23 -12.74 -14.74
CA LEU A 124 -17.62 -11.79 -13.82
C LEU A 124 -16.62 -12.49 -12.89
N GLU A 125 -15.38 -12.00 -12.90
CA GLU A 125 -14.26 -12.45 -12.05
C GLU A 125 -14.03 -11.48 -10.88
N LEU A 126 -14.27 -10.18 -11.10
CA LEU A 126 -14.14 -9.11 -10.12
C LEU A 126 -15.40 -8.25 -10.08
N LEU A 127 -15.96 -8.06 -8.89
CA LEU A 127 -17.04 -7.14 -8.61
C LEU A 127 -16.67 -6.24 -7.43
N ASP A 128 -16.63 -4.95 -7.67
CA ASP A 128 -16.22 -3.93 -6.70
C ASP A 128 -17.34 -2.89 -6.60
N ILE A 129 -18.07 -2.89 -5.49
CA ILE A 129 -19.20 -2.00 -5.24
C ILE A 129 -18.83 -1.11 -4.06
N GLN A 130 -18.53 0.15 -4.36
CA GLN A 130 -18.09 1.13 -3.36
C GLN A 130 -19.22 2.04 -2.85
N GLU A 131 -20.46 1.75 -3.25
CA GLU A 131 -21.63 2.51 -2.82
C GLU A 131 -21.94 2.23 -1.34
N PRO A 132 -21.97 3.27 -0.48
CA PRO A 132 -22.07 3.09 0.96
C PRO A 132 -23.48 2.67 1.43
N GLU A 133 -24.52 2.94 0.64
CA GLU A 133 -25.92 2.73 1.06
C GLU A 133 -26.76 2.09 -0.07
N ILE A 134 -26.65 0.77 -0.20
CA ILE A 134 -27.48 0.01 -1.14
C ILE A 134 -28.73 -0.50 -0.42
N SER A 135 -29.90 -0.03 -0.81
CA SER A 135 -31.18 -0.56 -0.30
C SER A 135 -31.75 -1.72 -1.13
N GLU A 136 -31.35 -1.83 -2.40
CA GLU A 136 -31.76 -2.92 -3.29
C GLU A 136 -31.06 -4.23 -2.91
N GLU A 137 -31.77 -5.34 -3.02
CA GLU A 137 -31.20 -6.68 -2.86
C GLU A 137 -30.82 -7.29 -4.22
N ALA A 138 -29.64 -7.91 -4.30
CA ALA A 138 -29.22 -8.71 -5.45
C ALA A 138 -28.89 -10.15 -5.06
N ASP A 139 -29.19 -11.08 -5.95
CA ASP A 139 -28.79 -12.49 -5.82
C ASP A 139 -27.61 -12.77 -6.76
N LEU A 140 -26.44 -13.00 -6.15
CA LEU A 140 -25.16 -13.25 -6.82
C LEU A 140 -24.85 -14.75 -6.95
N SER A 141 -25.78 -15.64 -6.56
CA SER A 141 -25.58 -17.11 -6.56
C SER A 141 -25.21 -17.72 -7.93
N ARG A 142 -25.37 -16.97 -9.02
CA ARG A 142 -25.04 -17.40 -10.39
C ARG A 142 -23.68 -16.91 -10.88
N LEU A 143 -22.97 -16.11 -10.09
CA LEU A 143 -21.66 -15.57 -10.41
C LEU A 143 -20.55 -16.57 -10.04
N TRP A 144 -20.63 -17.78 -10.60
CA TRP A 144 -19.71 -18.86 -10.24
C TRP A 144 -18.25 -18.58 -10.61
N GLY A 145 -17.99 -17.67 -11.55
CA GLY A 145 -16.65 -17.23 -11.92
C GLY A 145 -16.05 -16.19 -10.98
N LEU A 146 -16.81 -15.67 -10.01
CA LEU A 146 -16.38 -14.55 -9.17
C LEU A 146 -15.26 -15.00 -8.22
N ARG A 147 -14.14 -14.29 -8.30
CA ARG A 147 -12.94 -14.52 -7.48
C ARG A 147 -12.72 -13.42 -6.47
N GLN A 148 -13.08 -12.19 -6.82
CA GLN A 148 -12.88 -11.03 -5.98
C GLN A 148 -14.20 -10.28 -5.83
N TYR A 149 -14.57 -10.02 -4.58
CA TYR A 149 -15.77 -9.28 -4.26
C TYR A 149 -15.50 -8.22 -3.21
N TYR A 150 -15.91 -6.98 -3.51
CA TYR A 150 -16.10 -5.92 -2.55
C TYR A 150 -17.54 -5.41 -2.63
N GLY A 151 -18.24 -5.35 -1.50
CA GLY A 151 -19.57 -4.77 -1.47
C GLY A 151 -20.45 -5.30 -0.33
N PRO A 152 -21.79 -5.16 -0.48
CA PRO A 152 -22.75 -5.56 0.55
C PRO A 152 -22.82 -7.08 0.73
N SER A 153 -23.25 -7.52 1.92
CA SER A 153 -23.39 -8.95 2.27
C SER A 153 -24.65 -9.30 3.06
N PHE A 154 -25.62 -8.37 3.13
CA PHE A 154 -26.90 -8.54 3.82
C PHE A 154 -28.02 -8.96 2.86
N GLY A 155 -29.14 -9.45 3.40
CA GLY A 155 -30.29 -9.87 2.58
C GLY A 155 -29.87 -10.88 1.52
N LYS A 156 -30.28 -10.69 0.26
CA LYS A 156 -29.88 -11.59 -0.84
C LYS A 156 -28.42 -11.46 -1.26
N TRP A 157 -27.72 -10.37 -0.91
CA TRP A 157 -26.30 -10.23 -1.22
C TRP A 157 -25.45 -11.30 -0.53
N SER A 158 -25.92 -11.83 0.60
CA SER A 158 -25.30 -12.96 1.31
C SER A 158 -25.08 -14.21 0.45
N SER A 159 -25.78 -14.33 -0.69
CA SER A 159 -25.52 -15.37 -1.70
C SER A 159 -24.07 -15.39 -2.19
N VAL A 160 -23.35 -14.26 -2.15
CA VAL A 160 -21.91 -14.18 -2.49
C VAL A 160 -21.04 -15.09 -1.63
N LEU A 161 -21.42 -15.31 -0.37
CA LEU A 161 -20.66 -16.13 0.58
C LEU A 161 -20.68 -17.61 0.20
N SER A 162 -21.67 -18.04 -0.61
CA SER A 162 -21.79 -19.41 -1.11
C SER A 162 -20.96 -19.69 -2.36
N LEU A 163 -20.26 -18.68 -2.91
CA LEU A 163 -19.53 -18.85 -4.16
C LEU A 163 -18.25 -19.70 -3.96
N PRO A 164 -18.08 -20.77 -4.75
CA PRO A 164 -17.06 -21.80 -4.48
C PRO A 164 -15.63 -21.38 -4.87
N TRP A 165 -15.47 -20.35 -5.68
CA TRP A 165 -14.19 -19.90 -6.22
C TRP A 165 -13.77 -18.53 -5.72
N LEU A 166 -14.43 -18.04 -4.66
CA LEU A 166 -14.11 -16.74 -4.08
C LEU A 166 -12.77 -16.80 -3.33
N GLU A 167 -11.82 -15.99 -3.77
CA GLU A 167 -10.44 -15.93 -3.24
C GLU A 167 -10.22 -14.65 -2.42
N GLN A 168 -10.92 -13.56 -2.75
CA GLN A 168 -10.87 -12.31 -2.00
C GLN A 168 -12.29 -11.83 -1.70
N LEU A 169 -12.54 -11.55 -0.42
CA LEU A 169 -13.84 -11.13 0.07
C LEU A 169 -13.68 -9.93 0.99
N GLN A 170 -14.28 -8.81 0.62
CA GLN A 170 -14.36 -7.61 1.46
C GLN A 170 -15.82 -7.21 1.61
N VAL A 171 -16.34 -7.31 2.83
CA VAL A 171 -17.77 -7.10 3.13
C VAL A 171 -17.95 -6.48 4.50
N ASP A 172 -19.14 -5.97 4.79
CA ASP A 172 -19.44 -5.47 6.12
C ASP A 172 -19.44 -6.60 7.15
N GLU A 173 -20.16 -7.68 6.86
CA GLU A 173 -20.33 -8.81 7.78
C GLU A 173 -20.49 -10.14 7.01
N ALA A 174 -20.04 -11.25 7.59
CA ALA A 174 -20.27 -12.59 7.03
C ALA A 174 -21.09 -13.42 8.03
N ILE A 175 -22.42 -13.42 7.83
CA ILE A 175 -23.39 -14.07 8.74
C ILE A 175 -23.61 -15.56 8.45
N SER A 176 -23.14 -16.05 7.31
CA SER A 176 -23.23 -17.44 6.89
C SER A 176 -21.83 -18.00 6.55
N PRO A 177 -21.69 -19.34 6.47
CA PRO A 177 -20.42 -19.95 6.11
C PRO A 177 -19.92 -19.47 4.75
N VAL A 178 -18.62 -19.18 4.68
CA VAL A 178 -17.93 -18.77 3.45
C VAL A 178 -17.39 -20.03 2.75
N ALA A 179 -17.95 -20.34 1.58
CA ALA A 179 -17.67 -21.57 0.85
C ALA A 179 -16.32 -21.57 0.12
N GLY A 180 -15.96 -20.43 -0.48
CA GLY A 180 -14.78 -20.29 -1.32
C GLY A 180 -13.45 -20.41 -0.55
N PRO A 181 -12.35 -20.71 -1.24
CA PRO A 181 -11.01 -20.75 -0.67
C PRO A 181 -10.47 -19.32 -0.44
N VAL A 182 -11.16 -18.55 0.40
CA VAL A 182 -10.83 -17.13 0.64
C VAL A 182 -9.43 -17.01 1.25
N ARG A 183 -8.55 -16.33 0.52
CA ARG A 183 -7.16 -16.03 0.90
C ARG A 183 -7.06 -14.68 1.58
N PHE A 184 -7.87 -13.71 1.15
CA PHE A 184 -7.97 -12.38 1.73
C PHE A 184 -9.40 -12.14 2.21
N LEU A 185 -9.57 -11.89 3.51
CA LEU A 185 -10.86 -11.56 4.10
C LEU A 185 -10.78 -10.20 4.79
N ALA A 186 -11.65 -9.27 4.40
CA ALA A 186 -11.81 -7.99 5.06
C ALA A 186 -13.26 -7.79 5.53
N LEU A 187 -13.41 -7.48 6.82
CA LEU A 187 -14.70 -7.31 7.50
C LEU A 187 -14.82 -5.89 8.06
N ARG A 188 -15.94 -5.21 7.77
CA ARG A 188 -16.16 -3.80 8.12
C ARG A 188 -17.52 -3.58 8.78
N SER A 189 -17.70 -4.11 9.98
CA SER A 189 -18.95 -3.91 10.72
C SER A 189 -18.75 -3.92 12.22
N ARG A 190 -19.56 -3.11 12.90
CA ARG A 190 -19.66 -3.08 14.36
C ARG A 190 -20.16 -4.39 14.97
N ARG A 191 -20.78 -5.26 14.17
CA ARG A 191 -21.38 -6.54 14.60
C ARG A 191 -20.41 -7.71 14.53
N VAL A 192 -19.33 -7.57 13.77
CA VAL A 192 -18.30 -8.61 13.67
C VAL A 192 -17.62 -8.73 15.02
N SER A 193 -17.70 -9.92 15.63
CA SER A 193 -17.05 -10.23 16.92
C SER A 193 -16.10 -11.42 16.87
N ARG A 194 -16.11 -12.18 15.78
CA ARG A 194 -15.30 -13.37 15.57
C ARG A 194 -15.10 -13.62 14.08
N LEU A 195 -14.13 -14.47 13.74
CA LEU A 195 -13.98 -14.98 12.38
C LEU A 195 -15.28 -15.72 11.96
N PRO A 196 -15.82 -15.46 10.76
CA PRO A 196 -16.94 -16.23 10.25
C PRO A 196 -16.52 -17.68 10.02
N GLU A 197 -17.51 -18.57 9.92
CA GLU A 197 -17.23 -19.96 9.54
C GLU A 197 -16.69 -19.99 8.11
N LEU A 198 -15.48 -20.55 7.94
CA LEU A 198 -14.86 -20.76 6.63
C LEU A 198 -14.92 -22.25 6.33
N CYS A 199 -15.42 -22.64 5.17
CA CYS A 199 -15.37 -24.05 4.74
C CYS A 199 -13.94 -24.52 4.46
N GLN A 200 -13.03 -23.58 4.14
CA GLN A 200 -11.63 -23.84 3.83
C GLN A 200 -10.70 -22.89 4.61
N PRO A 201 -10.65 -22.97 5.96
CA PRO A 201 -9.94 -22.01 6.79
C PRO A 201 -8.41 -22.04 6.58
N SER A 202 -7.86 -23.15 6.09
CA SER A 202 -6.44 -23.29 5.74
C SER A 202 -6.01 -22.48 4.51
N ALA A 203 -6.98 -21.98 3.70
CA ALA A 203 -6.72 -21.12 2.55
C ALA A 203 -6.46 -19.66 2.96
N LEU A 204 -6.98 -19.22 4.11
CA LEU A 204 -6.87 -17.84 4.57
C LEU A 204 -5.40 -17.47 4.83
N ARG A 205 -4.97 -16.33 4.27
CA ARG A 205 -3.61 -15.78 4.37
C ARG A 205 -3.60 -14.39 5.00
N GLU A 206 -4.65 -13.61 4.78
CA GLU A 206 -4.76 -12.24 5.26
C GLU A 206 -6.16 -11.96 5.79
N LEU A 207 -6.21 -11.37 6.99
CA LEU A 207 -7.43 -11.00 7.68
C LEU A 207 -7.40 -9.55 8.12
N HIS A 208 -8.35 -8.77 7.60
CA HIS A 208 -8.59 -7.40 8.01
C HIS A 208 -9.95 -7.31 8.74
N VAL A 209 -9.96 -6.75 9.95
CA VAL A 209 -11.19 -6.45 10.69
C VAL A 209 -11.14 -5.00 11.14
N MET A 210 -12.09 -4.21 10.67
CA MET A 210 -12.16 -2.79 10.96
C MET A 210 -13.52 -2.43 11.52
N GLN A 211 -13.55 -1.42 12.39
CA GLN A 211 -14.78 -0.82 12.91
C GLN A 211 -15.65 -1.78 13.75
N ALA A 212 -15.11 -2.93 14.16
CA ALA A 212 -15.78 -3.83 15.09
C ALA A 212 -15.74 -3.29 16.53
N ARG A 213 -16.78 -3.60 17.30
CA ARG A 213 -16.85 -3.24 18.72
C ARG A 213 -15.93 -4.11 19.56
N GLU A 214 -15.92 -5.40 19.27
CA GLU A 214 -15.12 -6.39 19.95
C GLU A 214 -14.62 -7.39 18.91
N PHE A 215 -13.45 -7.99 19.09
CA PHE A 215 -13.02 -9.13 18.27
C PHE A 215 -12.30 -10.17 19.12
N ASP A 216 -12.78 -11.41 19.06
CA ASP A 216 -12.22 -12.56 19.75
C ASP A 216 -11.26 -13.34 18.84
N PHE A 217 -9.97 -13.22 19.12
CA PHE A 217 -8.91 -13.92 18.39
C PHE A 217 -8.92 -15.44 18.60
N SER A 218 -9.61 -15.98 19.62
CA SER A 218 -9.73 -17.43 19.80
C SER A 218 -10.41 -18.10 18.59
N SER A 219 -11.25 -17.34 17.88
CA SER A 219 -11.90 -17.76 16.63
C SER A 219 -10.93 -18.00 15.47
N LEU A 220 -9.67 -17.57 15.56
CA LEU A 220 -8.65 -17.79 14.54
C LEU A 220 -8.02 -19.19 14.58
N SER A 221 -8.32 -20.00 15.61
CA SER A 221 -7.78 -21.35 15.77
C SER A 221 -7.83 -22.23 14.50
N PRO A 222 -8.88 -22.16 13.63
CA PRO A 222 -8.93 -22.93 12.40
C PRO A 222 -7.98 -22.42 11.28
N ALA A 223 -7.54 -21.16 11.33
CA ALA A 223 -6.80 -20.48 10.26
C ALA A 223 -5.28 -20.68 10.36
N ILE A 224 -4.83 -21.93 10.33
CA ILE A 224 -3.41 -22.32 10.52
C ILE A 224 -2.47 -21.68 9.48
N GLY A 225 -2.99 -21.30 8.32
CA GLY A 225 -2.21 -20.67 7.25
C GLY A 225 -2.23 -19.14 7.23
N LEU A 226 -2.67 -18.48 8.30
CA LEU A 226 -2.79 -17.02 8.35
C LEU A 226 -1.41 -16.35 8.51
N ASN A 227 -1.10 -15.41 7.62
CA ASN A 227 0.20 -14.72 7.56
C ASN A 227 0.12 -13.26 8.01
N VAL A 228 -1.00 -12.60 7.72
CA VAL A 228 -1.18 -11.17 7.95
C VAL A 228 -2.48 -10.93 8.71
N ILE A 229 -2.40 -10.16 9.79
CA ILE A 229 -3.55 -9.73 10.59
C ILE A 229 -3.53 -8.21 10.68
N ASN A 230 -4.65 -7.58 10.36
CA ASN A 230 -4.90 -6.18 10.65
C ASN A 230 -6.25 -6.03 11.35
N VAL A 231 -6.26 -5.75 12.65
CA VAL A 231 -7.48 -5.66 13.45
C VAL A 231 -7.52 -4.34 14.20
N THR A 232 -8.47 -3.48 13.83
CA THR A 232 -8.71 -2.19 14.48
C THR A 232 -10.12 -2.17 15.05
N VAL A 233 -10.23 -2.34 16.36
CA VAL A 233 -11.51 -2.52 17.07
C VAL A 233 -11.52 -1.81 18.41
N SER A 234 -12.71 -1.63 19.00
CA SER A 234 -12.79 -0.98 20.31
C SER A 234 -12.28 -1.89 21.44
N ARG A 235 -12.57 -3.20 21.37
CA ARG A 235 -12.18 -4.21 22.38
C ARG A 235 -11.55 -5.46 21.73
N LEU A 236 -10.44 -5.91 22.27
CA LEU A 236 -9.70 -7.10 21.86
C LEU A 236 -9.87 -8.17 22.95
N VAL A 237 -10.11 -9.42 22.54
CA VAL A 237 -10.27 -10.57 23.44
C VAL A 237 -9.56 -11.78 22.81
N GLY A 238 -9.07 -12.71 23.62
CA GLY A 238 -8.43 -13.95 23.17
C GLY A 238 -7.00 -13.77 22.67
N LEU A 239 -6.24 -12.79 23.18
CA LEU A 239 -4.90 -12.41 22.69
C LEU A 239 -3.90 -13.58 22.63
N GLU A 240 -4.02 -14.55 23.55
CA GLU A 240 -3.20 -15.76 23.56
C GLU A 240 -3.31 -16.57 22.26
N ALA A 241 -4.41 -16.48 21.52
CA ALA A 241 -4.55 -17.17 20.24
C ALA A 241 -3.50 -16.74 19.21
N LEU A 242 -3.05 -15.48 19.25
CA LEU A 242 -2.03 -14.96 18.34
C LEU A 242 -0.66 -15.63 18.53
N THR A 243 -0.36 -16.14 19.72
CA THR A 243 0.90 -16.85 19.99
C THR A 243 0.89 -18.28 19.43
N LYS A 244 -0.31 -18.80 19.11
CA LYS A 244 -0.53 -20.16 18.62
C LYS A 244 -0.51 -20.27 17.10
N ILE A 245 -0.34 -19.16 16.37
CA ILE A 245 -0.32 -19.11 14.91
C ILE A 245 1.14 -18.91 14.44
N PRO A 246 1.88 -19.99 14.14
CA PRO A 246 3.32 -19.91 13.85
C PRO A 246 3.63 -19.27 12.48
N THR A 247 2.62 -19.15 11.62
CA THR A 247 2.71 -18.64 10.24
C THR A 247 2.60 -17.13 10.14
N LEU A 248 2.30 -16.43 11.25
CA LEU A 248 2.18 -14.97 11.25
C LEU A 248 3.51 -14.30 10.87
N THR A 249 3.43 -13.49 9.81
CA THR A 249 4.52 -12.65 9.31
C THR A 249 4.34 -11.19 9.68
N GLU A 250 3.09 -10.73 9.78
CA GLU A 250 2.77 -9.33 10.07
C GLU A 250 1.49 -9.23 10.91
N VAL A 251 1.56 -8.46 12.00
CA VAL A 251 0.42 -8.24 12.89
C VAL A 251 0.27 -6.77 13.23
N THR A 252 -0.84 -6.18 12.80
CA THR A 252 -1.28 -4.85 13.23
C THR A 252 -2.53 -5.00 14.05
N ILE A 253 -2.50 -4.62 15.33
CA ILE A 253 -3.69 -4.62 16.18
C ILE A 253 -3.83 -3.31 16.93
N GLU A 254 -5.05 -2.79 16.92
CA GLU A 254 -5.46 -1.60 17.66
C GLU A 254 -6.73 -1.88 18.46
N GLY A 255 -6.71 -1.55 19.74
CA GLY A 255 -7.91 -1.60 20.58
C GLY A 255 -7.63 -1.62 22.08
N ARG A 256 -8.71 -1.71 22.86
CA ARG A 256 -8.64 -1.91 24.32
C ARG A 256 -8.68 -3.40 24.67
N THR A 257 -7.93 -3.83 25.66
CA THR A 257 -8.02 -5.17 26.24
C THR A 257 -8.01 -5.08 27.76
N GLU A 258 -8.70 -6.02 28.41
CA GLU A 258 -8.61 -6.24 29.86
C GLU A 258 -7.71 -7.44 30.17
N GLU A 259 -7.30 -8.18 29.13
CA GLU A 259 -6.39 -9.32 29.25
C GLU A 259 -4.95 -8.85 29.45
N ASP A 260 -4.12 -9.74 30.00
CA ASP A 260 -2.71 -9.46 30.13
C ASP A 260 -2.02 -9.43 28.75
N SER A 261 -1.74 -8.21 28.27
CA SER A 261 -1.02 -7.98 27.02
C SER A 261 0.41 -8.58 27.00
N ALA A 262 0.98 -8.96 28.15
CA ALA A 262 2.29 -9.60 28.21
C ALA A 262 2.35 -10.91 27.40
N VAL A 263 1.21 -11.59 27.22
CA VAL A 263 1.12 -12.78 26.38
C VAL A 263 1.63 -12.55 24.95
N LEU A 264 1.45 -11.34 24.41
CA LEU A 264 1.88 -10.97 23.06
C LEU A 264 3.41 -10.98 22.90
N ALA A 265 4.17 -10.88 24.00
CA ALA A 265 5.63 -11.01 23.97
C ALA A 265 6.09 -12.36 23.38
N GLN A 266 5.25 -13.39 23.48
CA GLN A 266 5.52 -14.75 23.00
C GLN A 266 5.23 -14.93 21.51
N MET A 267 4.60 -13.95 20.82
CA MET A 267 4.32 -14.08 19.39
C MET A 267 5.60 -14.20 18.56
N THR A 268 5.57 -15.03 17.52
CA THR A 268 6.71 -15.27 16.63
C THR A 268 6.77 -14.33 15.43
N ALA A 269 5.76 -13.46 15.26
CA ALA A 269 5.67 -12.57 14.10
C ALA A 269 6.89 -11.64 14.02
N PRO A 270 7.60 -11.58 12.87
CA PRO A 270 8.76 -10.72 12.70
C PRO A 270 8.39 -9.24 12.62
N LYS A 271 7.19 -8.91 12.16
CA LYS A 271 6.68 -7.53 12.11
C LYS A 271 5.41 -7.42 12.93
N ALA A 272 5.36 -6.44 13.83
CA ALA A 272 4.15 -6.10 14.53
C ALA A 272 4.03 -4.60 14.80
N THR A 273 2.81 -4.09 14.73
CA THR A 273 2.40 -2.74 15.13
C THR A 273 1.26 -2.88 16.13
N LEU A 274 1.51 -2.52 17.39
CA LEU A 274 0.62 -2.76 18.51
C LEU A 274 0.18 -1.44 19.13
N ILE A 275 -1.11 -1.13 19.01
CA ILE A 275 -1.76 0.03 19.62
C ILE A 275 -2.77 -0.46 20.65
N ILE A 276 -2.27 -0.79 21.85
CA ILE A 276 -3.06 -1.50 22.86
C ILE A 276 -3.29 -0.60 24.07
N LYS A 277 -4.54 -0.58 24.54
CA LYS A 277 -4.99 0.16 25.72
C LYS A 277 -5.57 -0.82 26.76
N PRO A 278 -5.30 -0.70 28.08
CA PRO A 278 -4.38 0.25 28.68
C PRO A 278 -2.94 -0.03 28.25
N LYS A 279 -2.07 0.91 28.58
CA LYS A 279 -0.65 0.88 28.23
C LYS A 279 -0.02 -0.49 28.57
N PRO A 280 0.75 -1.08 27.66
CA PRO A 280 1.37 -2.39 27.88
C PRO A 280 2.42 -2.38 28.99
N GLY A 281 2.61 -3.54 29.62
CA GLY A 281 3.60 -3.76 30.68
C GLY A 281 5.05 -3.86 30.17
N PRO A 282 6.05 -3.89 31.08
CA PRO A 282 7.47 -3.88 30.73
C PRO A 282 7.91 -5.11 29.92
N GLU A 283 7.25 -6.25 30.09
CA GLU A 283 7.56 -7.49 29.34
C GLU A 283 7.31 -7.31 27.84
N LEU A 284 6.13 -6.79 27.46
CA LEU A 284 5.80 -6.53 26.07
C LEU A 284 6.64 -5.40 25.48
N ILE A 285 6.94 -4.34 26.25
CA ILE A 285 7.84 -3.25 25.83
C ILE A 285 9.23 -3.80 25.50
N THR A 286 9.77 -4.67 26.36
CA THR A 286 11.09 -5.29 26.15
C THR A 286 11.08 -6.20 24.93
N ALA A 287 10.03 -7.02 24.76
CA ALA A 287 9.88 -7.88 23.60
C ALA A 287 9.76 -7.07 22.29
N ALA A 288 9.01 -5.96 22.30
CA ALA A 288 8.88 -5.07 21.16
C ALA A 288 10.23 -4.44 20.78
N ALA A 289 11.00 -3.96 21.76
CA ALA A 289 12.34 -3.44 21.53
C ALA A 289 13.32 -4.51 21.02
N LEU A 290 13.20 -5.75 21.50
CA LEU A 290 14.02 -6.87 21.03
C LEU A 290 13.71 -7.23 19.56
N LYS A 291 12.45 -7.18 19.16
CA LYS A 291 11.98 -7.58 17.82
C LYS A 291 11.80 -6.42 16.84
N ASP A 292 12.18 -5.20 17.25
CA ASP A 292 11.93 -3.96 16.49
C ASP A 292 10.45 -3.77 16.09
N TRP A 293 9.52 -4.17 16.97
CA TRP A 293 8.09 -3.95 16.77
C TRP A 293 7.69 -2.49 17.05
N GLY A 294 6.68 -2.02 16.32
CA GLY A 294 5.98 -0.77 16.63
C GLY A 294 5.05 -0.96 17.82
N LEU A 295 5.20 -0.14 18.85
CA LEU A 295 4.37 -0.17 20.06
C LEU A 295 4.00 1.27 20.44
N GLU A 296 2.71 1.58 20.57
CA GLU A 296 2.27 2.91 21.02
C GLU A 296 2.53 3.09 22.53
N VAL A 297 3.72 3.57 22.85
CA VAL A 297 4.16 3.95 24.19
C VAL A 297 5.03 5.21 24.12
N PRO A 298 5.17 5.99 25.21
CA PRO A 298 6.05 7.15 25.21
C PRO A 298 7.50 6.78 24.85
N ASP A 299 8.12 7.55 23.96
CA ASP A 299 9.50 7.36 23.49
C ASP A 299 10.51 7.09 24.61
N ARG A 300 10.38 7.77 25.76
CA ARG A 300 11.26 7.59 26.93
C ARG A 300 11.36 6.12 27.38
N GLU A 301 10.27 5.37 27.23
CA GLU A 301 10.17 4.00 27.71
C GLU A 301 10.72 3.02 26.68
N MET A 302 10.43 3.24 25.40
CA MET A 302 11.09 2.48 24.34
C MET A 302 12.60 2.73 24.35
N ARG A 303 13.05 3.99 24.44
CA ARG A 303 14.47 4.33 24.60
C ARG A 303 15.10 3.62 25.79
N ALA A 304 14.41 3.57 26.95
CA ALA A 304 14.89 2.84 28.11
C ALA A 304 15.02 1.33 27.84
N ALA A 305 14.06 0.71 27.16
CA ALA A 305 14.10 -0.70 26.79
C ALA A 305 15.21 -1.02 25.78
N TYR A 306 15.37 -0.21 24.73
CA TYR A 306 16.49 -0.32 23.78
C TYR A 306 17.83 -0.17 24.49
N LYS A 307 17.97 0.83 25.39
CA LYS A 307 19.17 1.03 26.20
C LYS A 307 19.48 -0.18 27.09
N ALA A 308 18.47 -0.78 27.72
CA ALA A 308 18.65 -1.98 28.55
C ALA A 308 19.13 -3.19 27.74
N LEU A 309 18.78 -3.25 26.45
CA LEU A 309 19.25 -4.26 25.50
C LEU A 309 20.61 -3.91 24.86
N GLY A 310 21.22 -2.77 25.20
CA GLY A 310 22.44 -2.28 24.56
C GLY A 310 22.24 -1.87 23.09
N ARG A 311 21.01 -1.52 22.69
CA ARG A 311 20.64 -1.16 21.32
C ARG A 311 20.31 0.33 21.21
N VAL A 312 20.42 0.87 19.99
CA VAL A 312 19.99 2.24 19.65
C VAL A 312 18.52 2.21 19.22
N PHE A 313 17.71 3.06 19.85
CA PHE A 313 16.31 3.27 19.50
C PHE A 313 16.20 3.72 18.03
N PRO A 314 15.37 3.08 17.17
CA PRO A 314 15.40 3.32 15.72
C PRO A 314 15.25 4.78 15.29
N PRO A 315 14.37 5.60 15.90
CA PRO A 315 14.31 7.04 15.61
C PRO A 315 15.58 7.82 15.99
N ASP A 316 16.40 7.30 16.91
CA ASP A 316 17.69 7.90 17.25
C ASP A 316 18.82 7.40 16.35
N ARG A 317 18.55 6.42 15.48
CA ARG A 317 19.55 5.99 14.48
C ARG A 317 19.75 7.14 13.51
N PRO A 318 21.00 7.46 13.17
CA PRO A 318 21.27 8.48 12.18
C PRO A 318 20.69 8.08 10.82
N THR A 319 19.86 8.93 10.24
CA THR A 319 19.40 8.75 8.86
C THR A 319 20.56 9.09 7.93
N ARG A 320 21.23 8.07 7.40
CA ARG A 320 22.31 8.24 6.42
C ARG A 320 21.71 8.63 5.07
N VAL A 321 21.83 9.90 4.71
CA VAL A 321 21.62 10.38 3.33
C VAL A 321 23.00 10.63 2.75
N GLU A 322 23.34 9.89 1.69
CA GLU A 322 24.58 10.10 0.93
C GLU A 322 24.27 11.02 -0.24
N ALA A 323 24.88 12.21 -0.25
CA ALA A 323 24.89 13.12 -1.38
C ALA A 323 26.35 13.33 -1.78
N GLY A 324 26.86 12.48 -2.67
CA GLY A 324 28.29 12.45 -3.01
C GLY A 324 29.16 12.03 -1.82
N HIS A 325 30.19 12.81 -1.50
CA HIS A 325 31.16 12.57 -0.42
C HIS A 325 30.68 13.04 0.98
N LEU A 326 29.42 13.49 1.09
CA LEU A 326 28.87 14.04 2.31
C LEU A 326 27.94 13.03 2.99
N VAL A 327 28.15 12.83 4.29
CA VAL A 327 27.31 11.94 5.10
C VAL A 327 26.47 12.79 6.06
N LEU A 328 25.15 12.76 5.87
CA LEU A 328 24.20 13.25 6.86
C LEU A 328 24.00 12.18 7.94
N VAL A 329 24.21 12.52 9.22
CA VAL A 329 24.09 11.60 10.36
C VAL A 329 23.36 12.33 11.48
N GLY A 330 22.13 11.96 11.82
CA GLY A 330 21.48 12.53 13.00
C GLY A 330 20.04 12.08 13.29
N PRO A 331 19.58 12.25 14.54
CA PRO A 331 18.18 12.04 14.95
C PRO A 331 17.25 13.09 14.32
N PRO A 332 15.91 12.93 14.36
CA PRO A 332 14.95 13.77 13.63
C PRO A 332 14.94 15.27 13.97
N TYR A 333 15.64 15.70 15.02
CA TYR A 333 15.70 17.09 15.48
C TYR A 333 17.02 17.80 15.15
N TRP A 334 18.07 17.06 14.78
CA TRP A 334 19.41 17.60 14.53
C TRP A 334 20.10 16.83 13.40
N GLY A 335 20.49 17.53 12.34
CA GLY A 335 21.38 16.99 11.30
C GLY A 335 22.84 17.21 11.68
N THR A 336 23.70 16.23 11.40
CA THR A 336 25.16 16.43 11.38
C THR A 336 25.65 16.17 9.96
N LEU A 337 26.32 17.15 9.36
CA LEU A 337 27.03 17.00 8.11
C LEU A 337 28.51 16.76 8.42
N THR A 338 29.05 15.65 7.92
CA THR A 338 30.47 15.31 8.08
C THR A 338 31.14 15.13 6.72
N SER A 339 32.35 15.69 6.58
CA SER A 339 33.30 15.40 5.49
C SER A 339 34.66 15.06 6.10
N GLU A 340 35.21 13.91 5.73
CA GLU A 340 36.52 13.48 6.18
C GLU A 340 37.64 14.10 5.32
N ALA A 341 38.90 13.94 5.74
CA ALA A 341 40.06 14.54 5.10
C ALA A 341 40.23 14.17 3.62
N GLU A 342 39.84 12.94 3.28
CA GLU A 342 39.91 12.38 1.92
C GLU A 342 38.84 12.94 0.97
N ASP A 343 37.79 13.51 1.54
CA ASP A 343 36.61 14.04 0.84
C ASP A 343 36.65 15.56 0.69
N LEU A 344 37.57 16.24 1.40
CA LEU A 344 37.75 17.68 1.29
C LEU A 344 38.43 18.04 -0.03
N PRO A 345 37.99 19.11 -0.71
CA PRO A 345 38.68 19.64 -1.88
C PRO A 345 40.17 19.89 -1.61
N ALA A 346 41.01 19.64 -2.62
CA ALA A 346 42.45 19.75 -2.48
C ALA A 346 42.86 21.15 -1.97
N GLY A 347 43.62 21.18 -0.88
CA GLY A 347 44.07 22.43 -0.25
C GLY A 347 43.05 23.10 0.68
N LEU A 348 41.85 22.54 0.86
CA LEU A 348 40.83 23.07 1.77
C LEU A 348 40.88 22.35 3.12
N SER A 349 41.06 23.10 4.22
CA SER A 349 40.95 22.54 5.57
C SER A 349 39.48 22.40 5.99
N GLY A 350 39.18 21.48 6.90
CA GLY A 350 37.82 21.28 7.39
C GLY A 350 37.22 22.54 8.06
N THR A 351 38.03 23.28 8.83
CA THR A 351 37.62 24.58 9.39
C THR A 351 37.32 25.62 8.32
N ARG A 352 38.09 25.63 7.22
CA ARG A 352 37.87 26.60 6.14
C ARG A 352 36.64 26.25 5.31
N ALA A 353 36.38 24.96 5.10
CA ALA A 353 35.17 24.46 4.46
C ALA A 353 33.91 24.85 5.26
N GLU A 354 33.94 24.67 6.59
CA GLU A 354 32.86 25.10 7.49
C GLU A 354 32.60 26.60 7.43
N GLU A 355 33.65 27.42 7.49
CA GLU A 355 33.52 28.88 7.38
C GLU A 355 32.82 29.29 6.08
N LEU A 356 33.28 28.76 4.94
CA LEU A 356 32.70 29.07 3.63
C LEU A 356 31.26 28.59 3.51
N LEU A 357 30.94 27.41 4.06
CA LEU A 357 29.57 26.88 4.08
C LEU A 357 28.64 27.79 4.89
N VAL A 358 29.06 28.19 6.10
CA VAL A 358 28.25 29.07 6.95
C VAL A 358 28.10 30.47 6.33
N GLU A 359 29.14 30.99 5.66
CA GLU A 359 29.06 32.25 4.91
C GLU A 359 28.05 32.18 3.75
N ARG A 360 28.02 31.07 3.01
CA ARG A 360 27.04 30.84 1.94
C ARG A 360 25.62 30.76 2.46
N ILE A 361 25.41 29.96 3.51
CA ILE A 361 24.09 29.83 4.14
C ILE A 361 23.63 31.19 4.67
N ARG A 362 24.52 31.96 5.29
CA ARG A 362 24.21 33.32 5.74
C ARG A 362 23.78 34.24 4.61
N ALA A 363 24.43 34.15 3.45
CA ALA A 363 24.10 34.98 2.29
C ALA A 363 22.76 34.62 1.63
N LEU A 364 22.36 33.34 1.68
CA LEU A 364 21.15 32.82 1.04
C LEU A 364 19.93 32.86 1.96
N GLU A 365 20.11 32.42 3.20
CA GLU A 365 19.03 32.13 4.15
C GLU A 365 18.99 33.11 5.34
N GLY A 366 20.00 33.98 5.46
CA GLY A 366 20.09 35.01 6.49
C GLY A 366 20.79 34.58 7.79
N ASP A 367 20.98 35.56 8.69
CA ASP A 367 21.77 35.39 9.91
C ASP A 367 21.14 34.40 10.91
N GLU A 368 19.80 34.34 10.99
CA GLU A 368 19.09 33.46 11.92
C GLU A 368 19.42 31.99 11.70
N ILE A 369 19.50 31.57 10.43
CA ILE A 369 19.79 30.19 10.04
C ILE A 369 21.29 29.89 10.18
N ALA A 370 22.15 30.83 9.80
CA ALA A 370 23.61 30.67 9.92
C ALA A 370 24.09 30.60 11.39
N ASP A 371 23.42 31.32 12.29
CA ASP A 371 23.76 31.35 13.71
C ASP A 371 23.22 30.12 14.47
N ALA A 372 22.24 29.40 13.90
CA ALA A 372 21.75 28.12 14.41
C ALA A 372 22.70 26.94 14.12
N ILE A 373 23.75 27.15 13.33
CA ILE A 373 24.72 26.13 12.97
C ILE A 373 25.81 25.99 14.04
N GLU A 374 25.89 24.81 14.66
CA GLU A 374 26.98 24.44 15.56
C GLU A 374 28.21 23.97 14.78
N ARG A 375 29.35 24.54 15.16
CA ARG A 375 30.64 24.38 14.48
C ARG A 375 31.56 23.46 15.27
N HIS A 376 31.97 22.36 14.66
CA HIS A 376 32.81 21.34 15.28
C HIS A 376 33.97 20.88 14.39
N SER A 377 34.22 21.61 13.30
CA SER A 377 35.24 21.25 12.32
C SER A 377 36.66 21.35 12.88
N THR A 378 37.54 20.52 12.36
CA THR A 378 38.98 20.56 12.65
C THR A 378 39.76 20.82 11.36
N GLY A 379 41.08 21.00 11.45
CA GLY A 379 41.90 21.21 10.26
C GLY A 379 41.78 20.08 9.23
N SER A 380 41.46 18.85 9.67
CA SER A 380 41.42 17.65 8.84
C SER A 380 40.01 17.14 8.52
N ARG A 381 38.95 17.68 9.12
CA ARG A 381 37.56 17.23 8.87
C ARG A 381 36.57 18.35 9.08
N MET A 382 35.54 18.41 8.24
CA MET A 382 34.42 19.32 8.42
C MET A 382 33.31 18.60 9.19
N VAL A 383 32.84 19.19 10.28
CA VAL A 383 31.71 18.68 11.10
C VAL A 383 30.82 19.85 11.46
N VAL A 384 29.61 19.84 10.94
CA VAL A 384 28.62 20.90 11.12
C VAL A 384 27.33 20.30 11.64
N ARG A 385 26.75 20.85 12.71
CA ARG A 385 25.46 20.38 13.25
C ARG A 385 24.43 21.48 13.16
N PHE A 386 23.19 21.12 12.83
CA PHE A 386 22.12 22.08 12.61
C PHE A 386 20.75 21.50 13.00
N PRO A 387 19.83 22.32 13.50
CA PRO A 387 18.47 21.89 13.80
C PRO A 387 17.69 21.65 12.49
N THR A 388 17.07 20.46 12.37
CA THR A 388 16.29 20.06 11.18
C THR A 388 14.94 20.78 11.05
N GLU A 389 14.47 21.43 12.12
CA GLU A 389 13.19 22.18 12.15
C GLU A 389 13.30 23.60 11.59
N ILE A 390 14.50 24.20 11.64
CA ILE A 390 14.76 25.60 11.24
C ILE A 390 15.56 25.63 9.94
N VAL A 391 16.50 24.68 9.78
CA VAL A 391 17.32 24.55 8.59
C VAL A 391 16.81 23.34 7.81
N TRP A 392 16.26 23.58 6.62
CA TRP A 392 15.92 22.50 5.71
C TRP A 392 17.20 21.70 5.47
N SER A 393 17.25 20.46 5.98
CA SER A 393 18.45 19.63 5.91
C SER A 393 19.01 19.51 4.50
N GLN A 394 18.14 19.64 3.50
CA GLN A 394 18.49 19.70 2.09
C GLN A 394 19.32 20.94 1.71
N VAL A 395 19.04 22.12 2.25
CA VAL A 395 19.77 23.36 1.92
C VAL A 395 21.23 23.28 2.36
N VAL A 396 21.50 22.78 3.58
CA VAL A 396 22.88 22.62 4.07
C VAL A 396 23.64 21.60 3.23
N VAL A 397 22.96 20.51 2.83
CA VAL A 397 23.54 19.46 1.99
C VAL A 397 23.83 19.96 0.58
N ASP A 398 22.88 20.67 -0.04
CA ASP A 398 23.01 21.22 -1.39
C ASP A 398 24.11 22.27 -1.46
N GLU A 399 24.18 23.18 -0.48
CA GLU A 399 25.21 24.22 -0.43
C GLU A 399 26.61 23.64 -0.17
N ALA A 400 26.70 22.62 0.68
CA ALA A 400 27.96 21.92 0.89
C ALA A 400 28.41 21.17 -0.38
N ALA A 401 27.49 20.51 -1.08
CA ALA A 401 27.77 19.85 -2.34
C ALA A 401 28.23 20.86 -3.43
N ALA A 402 27.54 22.00 -3.54
CA ALA A 402 27.90 23.07 -4.47
C ALA A 402 29.28 23.67 -4.16
N LEU A 403 29.57 23.95 -2.89
CA LEU A 403 30.87 24.44 -2.44
C LEU A 403 32.00 23.49 -2.84
N PHE A 404 31.79 22.18 -2.65
CA PHE A 404 32.83 21.18 -2.93
C PHE A 404 33.02 20.98 -4.43
N ALA A 405 31.94 21.00 -5.21
CA ALA A 405 31.99 20.91 -6.67
C ALA A 405 32.75 22.09 -7.30
N GLU A 406 32.51 23.32 -6.82
CA GLU A 406 33.23 24.50 -7.30
C GLU A 406 34.73 24.43 -7.02
N ARG A 407 35.10 24.03 -5.79
CA ARG A 407 36.51 23.91 -5.40
C ARG A 407 37.23 22.78 -6.12
N ALA A 408 36.53 21.70 -6.44
CA ALA A 408 37.07 20.63 -7.26
C ALA A 408 37.31 21.06 -8.73
N ALA A 409 36.57 22.06 -9.23
CA ALA A 409 36.78 22.62 -10.57
C ALA A 409 37.90 23.68 -10.64
N GLU A 410 38.26 24.29 -9.52
CA GLU A 410 39.34 25.28 -9.39
C GLU A 410 40.74 24.65 -9.19
N ALA A 411 40.79 23.39 -8.77
CA ALA A 411 42.00 22.60 -8.55
C ALA A 411 42.41 21.84 -9.81
#